data_AF-A0A8S4N2Z0-F1
#
_entry.id   AF-A0A8S4N2Z0-F1
#
_cell.length_a   1.000
_cell.length_b   1.000
_cell.length_c   1.000
_cell.angle_alpha   90.00
_cell.angle_beta   90.00
_cell.angle_gamma   90.00
#
_symmetry.space_group_name_H-M   'P 1'
#
loop_
_entity.id
_entity.type
_entity.pdbx_description
1 polymer ?
#
loop_
_entity_poly.entity_id
_entity_poly.type
_entity_poly.pdbx_seq_one_letter_code
_entity_poly.pdbx_strand_id
1 'polypeptide(L)'
;MDHPGNIIYHVGTENPFICDCFMRWARNALNYSLCTVPVLSDGTAKRMKDVPARLYLCQIKMKCPENCECFADTVKEPYVWIHIKCSNKGLDYIPFEIPNTTNVLDVSHNNINQLDSATFHNTSCPILQIMDLSSCQITALIGNDVFNGFVQLKTLNLNNNRIVQLNGEPFKNLMMLNELKIANNSIKAIQDNVL
;
A
#
# COMPACT_ATOMS: atom_id res chain seq x y z
N MET A 1 -18.83 -19.69 -2.49
CA MET A 1 -19.07 -21.09 -2.09
C MET A 1 -20.10 -21.06 -0.97
N ASP A 2 -21.25 -21.69 -1.17
CA ASP A 2 -22.23 -21.86 -0.10
C ASP A 2 -21.60 -22.66 1.03
N HIS A 3 -21.54 -22.06 2.21
CA HIS A 3 -21.12 -22.77 3.41
C HIS A 3 -22.23 -23.74 3.81
N PRO A 4 -21.93 -25.01 4.12
CA PRO A 4 -22.94 -25.94 4.60
C PRO A 4 -23.57 -25.37 5.88
N GLY A 5 -24.90 -25.37 5.94
CA GLY A 5 -25.61 -24.95 7.15
C GLY A 5 -25.18 -25.78 8.37
N ASN A 6 -24.96 -25.08 9.49
CA ASN A 6 -24.75 -25.60 10.85
C ASN A 6 -23.70 -26.71 11.04
N ILE A 7 -22.50 -26.55 10.49
CA ILE A 7 -21.33 -27.31 10.95
C ILE A 7 -20.79 -26.67 12.22
N ILE A 8 -20.69 -27.45 13.30
CA ILE A 8 -19.99 -27.05 14.53
C ILE A 8 -18.53 -27.52 14.41
N TYR A 9 -17.61 -26.57 14.47
CA TYR A 9 -16.17 -26.84 14.36
C TYR A 9 -15.53 -26.95 15.74
N HIS A 10 -14.89 -28.10 16.03
CA HIS A 10 -14.12 -28.32 17.25
C HIS A 10 -12.63 -28.32 16.91
N VAL A 11 -12.01 -27.13 16.95
CA VAL A 11 -10.60 -26.97 16.54
C VAL A 11 -9.64 -26.95 17.73
N GLY A 12 -10.03 -26.47 18.92
CA GLY A 12 -9.11 -26.30 20.05
C GLY A 12 -8.26 -25.02 19.94
N THR A 13 -7.58 -24.64 21.04
CA THR A 13 -6.93 -23.32 21.20
C THR A 13 -5.49 -23.24 20.70
N GLU A 14 -4.85 -24.37 20.39
CA GLU A 14 -3.42 -24.43 20.07
C GLU A 14 -3.11 -24.44 18.57
N ASN A 15 -4.12 -24.29 17.71
CA ASN A 15 -3.88 -24.25 16.28
C ASN A 15 -3.26 -22.92 15.87
N PRO A 16 -2.15 -22.95 15.10
CA PRO A 16 -1.46 -21.74 14.64
C PRO A 16 -2.15 -21.16 13.40
N PHE A 17 -3.42 -20.78 13.52
CA PHE A 17 -4.18 -20.25 12.39
C PHE A 17 -3.56 -18.94 11.87
N ILE A 18 -3.63 -18.75 10.56
CA ILE A 18 -3.26 -17.51 9.89
C ILE A 18 -4.53 -16.86 9.38
N CYS A 19 -4.76 -15.60 9.71
CA CYS A 19 -5.89 -14.82 9.19
C CYS A 19 -5.55 -14.23 7.80
N ASP A 20 -5.34 -15.11 6.83
CA ASP A 20 -5.11 -14.77 5.42
C ASP A 20 -6.40 -14.84 4.60
N CYS A 21 -6.32 -14.61 3.29
CA CYS A 21 -7.51 -14.60 2.46
C CYS A 21 -8.23 -15.97 2.38
N PHE A 22 -7.53 -17.09 2.60
CA PHE A 22 -8.13 -18.43 2.63
C PHE A 22 -8.90 -18.69 3.91
N MET A 23 -8.51 -18.07 5.02
CA MET A 23 -9.18 -18.21 6.32
C MET A 23 -10.28 -17.16 6.58
N ARG A 24 -10.64 -16.37 5.56
CA ARG A 24 -11.66 -15.31 5.70
C ARG A 24 -13.03 -15.84 6.10
N TRP A 25 -13.43 -16.99 5.58
CA TRP A 25 -14.69 -17.65 5.95
C TRP A 25 -14.74 -18.00 7.45
N ALA A 26 -13.58 -18.33 8.03
CA ALA A 26 -13.47 -18.74 9.43
C ALA A 26 -13.67 -17.58 10.41
N ARG A 27 -13.65 -16.32 9.94
CA ARG A 27 -13.89 -15.13 10.77
C ARG A 27 -15.13 -15.26 11.66
N ASN A 28 -16.21 -15.78 11.09
CA ASN A 28 -17.48 -15.95 11.80
C ASN A 28 -17.64 -17.38 12.35
N ALA A 29 -17.16 -18.39 11.62
CA ALA A 29 -17.31 -19.79 12.00
C ALA A 29 -16.41 -20.22 13.17
N LEU A 30 -15.21 -19.65 13.26
CA LEU A 30 -14.19 -19.90 14.29
C LEU A 30 -13.91 -18.64 15.12
N ASN A 31 -14.96 -17.89 15.43
CA ASN A 31 -14.91 -16.55 16.04
C ASN A 31 -14.07 -16.42 17.34
N TYR A 32 -13.95 -17.48 18.14
CA TYR A 32 -13.14 -17.51 19.37
C TYR A 32 -11.70 -18.01 19.16
N SER A 33 -11.40 -18.60 18.00
CA SER A 33 -10.06 -19.07 17.70
C SER A 33 -9.12 -17.89 17.50
N LEU A 34 -7.86 -18.07 17.90
CA LEU A 34 -6.81 -17.10 17.67
C LEU A 34 -6.17 -17.32 16.30
N CYS A 35 -5.75 -16.25 15.65
CA CYS A 35 -4.98 -16.29 14.43
C CYS A 35 -3.94 -15.16 14.40
N THR A 36 -2.84 -15.36 13.70
CA THR A 36 -1.89 -14.29 13.38
C THR A 36 -2.27 -13.60 12.07
N VAL A 37 -2.13 -12.27 12.00
CA VAL A 37 -2.46 -11.49 10.81
C VAL A 37 -1.16 -11.16 10.05
N PRO A 38 -0.93 -11.72 8.84
CA PRO A 38 0.31 -11.51 8.11
C PRO A 38 0.65 -10.03 7.85
N VAL A 39 -0.37 -9.20 7.71
CA VAL A 39 -0.28 -7.80 7.26
C VAL A 39 0.13 -6.82 8.37
N LEU A 40 0.06 -7.22 9.66
CA LEU A 40 0.28 -6.33 10.80
C LEU A 40 1.72 -6.36 11.34
N SER A 41 2.58 -7.27 10.87
CA SER A 41 4.00 -7.43 11.23
C SER A 41 4.33 -7.52 12.73
N ASP A 42 3.34 -7.42 13.63
CA ASP A 42 3.47 -7.50 15.09
C ASP A 42 3.45 -8.94 15.63
N GLY A 43 3.11 -9.91 14.76
CA GLY A 43 3.00 -11.33 15.11
C GLY A 43 1.92 -11.64 16.15
N THR A 44 1.10 -10.66 16.54
CA THR A 44 0.14 -10.82 17.62
C THR A 44 -1.05 -11.65 17.17
N ALA A 45 -1.36 -12.68 17.94
CA ALA A 45 -2.54 -13.48 17.70
C ALA A 45 -3.79 -12.74 18.19
N LYS A 46 -4.80 -12.62 17.34
CA LYS A 46 -6.10 -11.98 17.65
C LYS A 46 -7.22 -12.97 17.43
N ARG A 47 -8.34 -12.79 18.15
CA ARG A 47 -9.54 -13.59 17.87
C ARG A 47 -10.00 -13.30 16.46
N MET A 48 -10.34 -14.33 15.68
CA MET A 48 -10.71 -14.17 14.27
C MET A 48 -11.83 -13.13 14.08
N LYS A 49 -12.85 -13.10 14.96
CA LYS A 49 -13.95 -12.11 14.87
C LYS A 49 -13.50 -10.64 15.01
N ASP A 50 -12.44 -10.41 15.78
CA ASP A 50 -11.90 -9.09 16.08
C ASP A 50 -10.98 -8.59 14.95
N VAL A 51 -10.54 -9.48 14.06
CA VAL A 51 -9.79 -9.10 12.86
C VAL A 51 -10.77 -8.53 11.82
N PRO A 52 -10.58 -7.28 11.36
CA PRO A 52 -11.38 -6.72 10.27
C PRO A 52 -11.25 -7.57 9.00
N ALA A 53 -12.37 -7.83 8.31
CA ALA A 53 -12.40 -8.68 7.12
C ALA A 53 -11.45 -8.21 6.00
N ARG A 54 -11.13 -6.91 5.95
CA ARG A 54 -10.17 -6.29 5.01
C ARG A 54 -8.69 -6.63 5.28
N LEU A 55 -8.37 -7.23 6.42
CA LEU A 55 -7.00 -7.64 6.77
C LEU A 55 -6.73 -9.12 6.44
N TYR A 56 -7.74 -9.86 5.99
CA TYR A 56 -7.60 -11.24 5.49
C TYR A 56 -7.03 -11.21 4.07
N LEU A 57 -5.76 -10.86 3.94
CA LEU A 57 -5.03 -10.76 2.68
C LEU A 57 -4.10 -11.95 2.50
N CYS A 58 -3.85 -12.37 1.25
CA CYS A 58 -2.93 -13.47 0.96
C CYS A 58 -1.52 -12.95 0.70
N GLN A 59 -0.51 -13.49 1.39
CA GLN A 59 0.89 -13.11 1.19
C GLN A 59 1.45 -13.69 -0.12
N ILE A 60 2.16 -12.87 -0.89
CA ILE A 60 2.79 -13.22 -2.17
C ILE A 60 4.30 -13.14 -2.03
N LYS A 61 5.03 -14.23 -2.31
CA LYS A 61 6.50 -14.27 -2.21
C LYS A 61 7.24 -14.20 -3.56
N MET A 62 6.77 -14.92 -4.59
CA MET A 62 7.54 -15.18 -5.82
C MET A 62 7.79 -13.97 -6.76
N LYS A 63 7.25 -12.78 -6.47
CA LYS A 63 7.40 -11.56 -7.28
C LYS A 63 7.45 -10.29 -6.42
N CYS A 64 7.76 -10.45 -5.13
CA CYS A 64 7.79 -9.31 -4.24
C CYS A 64 9.17 -8.66 -4.28
N PRO A 65 9.27 -7.32 -4.37
CA PRO A 65 10.55 -6.63 -4.24
C PRO A 65 11.26 -7.02 -2.95
N GLU A 66 12.60 -7.05 -3.00
CA GLU A 66 13.41 -7.39 -1.84
C GLU A 66 13.11 -6.43 -0.67
N ASN A 67 13.06 -6.97 0.55
CA ASN A 67 12.70 -6.25 1.78
C ASN A 67 11.26 -5.70 1.86
N CYS A 68 10.42 -5.95 0.86
CA CYS A 68 9.01 -5.60 0.88
C CYS A 68 8.12 -6.81 1.17
N GLU A 69 6.88 -6.52 1.53
CA GLU A 69 5.83 -7.51 1.78
C GLU A 69 4.67 -7.28 0.81
N CYS A 70 4.31 -8.32 0.07
CA CYS A 70 3.29 -8.24 -0.97
C CYS A 70 2.06 -9.03 -0.57
N PHE A 71 0.88 -8.46 -0.81
CA PHE A 71 -0.39 -9.07 -0.41
C PHE A 71 -1.46 -8.91 -1.51
N ALA A 72 -2.24 -9.95 -1.72
CA ALA A 72 -3.46 -9.92 -2.52
C ALA A 72 -4.68 -9.66 -1.63
N ASP A 73 -5.42 -8.60 -1.96
CA ASP A 73 -6.76 -8.32 -1.46
C ASP A 73 -7.80 -8.87 -2.45
N THR A 74 -8.41 -9.99 -2.08
CA THR A 74 -9.46 -10.66 -2.85
C THR A 74 -10.86 -10.17 -2.49
N VAL A 75 -10.98 -9.19 -1.59
CA VAL A 75 -12.27 -8.65 -1.15
C VAL A 75 -12.87 -7.69 -2.16
N LYS A 76 -12.03 -7.02 -2.98
CA LYS A 76 -12.45 -5.98 -3.91
C LYS A 76 -13.03 -6.54 -5.21
N GLU A 77 -14.14 -7.26 -5.12
CA GLU A 77 -14.85 -7.76 -6.31
C GLU A 77 -15.13 -6.65 -7.35
N PRO A 78 -14.95 -6.89 -8.66
CA PRO A 78 -14.56 -8.16 -9.29
C PRO A 78 -13.04 -8.36 -9.44
N TYR A 79 -12.19 -7.50 -8.87
CA TYR A 79 -10.75 -7.46 -9.14
C TYR A 79 -9.90 -7.73 -7.89
N VAL A 80 -8.90 -8.59 -8.01
CA VAL A 80 -7.90 -8.75 -6.95
C VAL A 80 -6.98 -7.53 -6.93
N TRP A 81 -6.81 -6.91 -5.76
CA TRP A 81 -5.89 -5.80 -5.58
C TRP A 81 -4.56 -6.28 -5.03
N ILE A 82 -3.46 -5.87 -5.67
CA ILE A 82 -2.11 -6.20 -5.21
C ILE A 82 -1.54 -5.00 -4.43
N HIS A 83 -1.22 -5.26 -3.18
CA HIS A 83 -0.59 -4.34 -2.24
C HIS A 83 0.89 -4.68 -2.11
N ILE A 84 1.75 -3.68 -2.22
CA ILE A 84 3.18 -3.82 -1.97
C ILE A 84 3.54 -2.85 -0.85
N LYS A 85 3.96 -3.42 0.29
CA LYS A 85 4.35 -2.70 1.50
C LYS A 85 5.86 -2.75 1.66
N CYS A 86 6.47 -1.60 1.46
CA CYS A 86 7.89 -1.34 1.62
C CYS A 86 8.13 -0.29 2.72
N SER A 87 7.14 -0.06 3.59
CA SER A 87 7.19 0.98 4.60
C SER A 87 8.12 0.61 5.77
N ASN A 88 8.77 1.63 6.34
CA ASN A 88 9.69 1.49 7.47
C ASN A 88 10.81 0.46 7.22
N LYS A 89 11.38 0.46 6.01
CA LYS A 89 12.50 -0.42 5.63
C LYS A 89 13.83 0.34 5.53
N GLY A 90 13.83 1.64 5.84
CA GLY A 90 15.02 2.49 5.81
C GLY A 90 15.50 2.81 4.39
N LEU A 91 14.63 2.64 3.39
CA LEU A 91 14.97 2.84 1.98
C LEU A 91 15.26 4.31 1.70
N ASP A 92 16.28 4.59 0.90
CA ASP A 92 16.57 5.92 0.33
C ASP A 92 16.25 5.98 -1.17
N TYR A 93 15.71 4.89 -1.73
CA TYR A 93 15.25 4.76 -3.11
C TYR A 93 13.86 4.12 -3.19
N ILE A 94 13.21 4.23 -4.36
CA ILE A 94 12.01 3.47 -4.69
C ILE A 94 12.44 2.08 -5.16
N PRO A 95 11.94 0.97 -4.57
CA PRO A 95 12.31 -0.39 -4.97
C PRO A 95 12.18 -0.61 -6.48
N PHE A 96 13.21 -1.21 -7.07
CA PHE A 96 13.19 -1.60 -8.49
C PHE A 96 12.20 -2.75 -8.71
N GLU A 97 11.71 -2.87 -9.95
CA GLU A 97 10.88 -4.01 -10.40
C GLU A 97 9.55 -4.18 -9.64
N ILE A 98 8.92 -3.09 -9.22
CA ILE A 98 7.55 -3.15 -8.71
C ILE A 98 6.66 -3.80 -9.79
N PRO A 99 5.99 -4.94 -9.50
CA PRO A 99 5.13 -5.62 -10.44
C PRO A 99 4.13 -4.65 -11.09
N ASN A 100 4.03 -4.68 -12.42
CA ASN A 100 3.08 -3.83 -13.16
C ASN A 100 1.60 -4.10 -12.81
N THR A 101 1.32 -5.17 -12.05
CA THR A 101 0.01 -5.52 -11.49
C THR A 101 -0.28 -4.83 -10.15
N THR A 102 0.59 -3.97 -9.66
CA THR A 102 0.45 -3.32 -8.34
C THR A 102 -0.66 -2.28 -8.37
N ASN A 103 -1.59 -2.35 -7.41
CA ASN A 103 -2.66 -1.36 -7.25
C ASN A 103 -2.37 -0.37 -6.12
N VAL A 104 -1.67 -0.82 -5.09
CA VAL A 104 -1.28 -0.02 -3.93
C VAL A 104 0.19 -0.21 -3.65
N LEU A 105 0.94 0.90 -3.66
CA LEU A 105 2.34 0.95 -3.28
C LEU A 105 2.48 1.80 -2.03
N ASP A 106 2.94 1.18 -0.95
CA ASP A 106 3.26 1.84 0.30
C ASP A 106 4.78 1.85 0.49
N VAL A 107 5.39 3.00 0.30
CA VAL A 107 6.83 3.26 0.53
C VAL A 107 7.02 4.29 1.65
N SER A 108 6.00 4.50 2.48
CA SER A 108 5.99 5.48 3.57
C SER A 108 7.02 5.17 4.66
N HIS A 109 7.35 6.16 5.49
CA HIS A 109 8.30 6.01 6.60
C HIS A 109 9.70 5.54 6.15
N ASN A 110 10.17 6.04 5.01
CA ASN A 110 11.50 5.81 4.47
C ASN A 110 12.30 7.13 4.41
N ASN A 111 13.47 7.13 3.74
CA ASN A 111 14.41 8.25 3.68
C ASN A 111 14.60 8.77 2.24
N ILE A 112 13.50 8.90 1.50
CA ILE A 112 13.50 9.32 0.10
C ILE A 112 13.50 10.85 0.06
N ASN A 113 14.67 11.47 0.15
CA ASN A 113 14.83 12.91 0.38
C ASN A 113 14.32 13.81 -0.76
N GLN A 114 14.36 13.32 -2.00
CA GLN A 114 13.97 14.05 -3.21
C GLN A 114 13.32 13.10 -4.21
N LEU A 115 12.39 13.62 -5.01
CA LEU A 115 11.76 12.90 -6.11
C LEU A 115 11.98 13.69 -7.39
N ASP A 116 12.46 13.02 -8.43
CA ASP A 116 12.64 13.55 -9.77
C ASP A 116 12.08 12.58 -10.82
N SER A 117 12.11 12.96 -12.09
CA SER A 117 11.64 12.09 -13.19
C SER A 117 12.45 10.79 -13.34
N ALA A 118 13.70 10.75 -12.84
CA ALA A 118 14.53 9.55 -12.86
C ALA A 118 14.16 8.56 -11.74
N THR A 119 13.59 9.04 -10.64
CA THR A 119 13.23 8.26 -9.45
C THR A 119 12.30 7.08 -9.77
N PHE A 120 11.42 7.24 -10.76
CA PHE A 120 10.47 6.22 -11.19
C PHE A 120 10.75 5.65 -12.59
N HIS A 121 11.90 5.95 -13.20
CA HIS A 121 12.15 5.63 -14.61
C HIS A 121 12.13 4.12 -14.89
N ASN A 122 12.53 3.30 -13.91
CA ASN A 122 12.49 1.83 -13.96
C ASN A 122 11.23 1.24 -13.33
N THR A 123 10.25 2.08 -13.00
CA THR A 123 9.10 1.73 -12.16
C THR A 123 7.82 2.24 -12.82
N SER A 124 7.38 1.54 -13.88
CA SER A 124 6.09 1.84 -14.52
C SER A 124 5.01 0.87 -14.02
N CYS A 125 4.00 1.42 -13.35
CA CYS A 125 2.85 0.68 -12.86
C CYS A 125 1.58 1.38 -13.34
N PRO A 126 1.16 1.15 -14.60
CA PRO A 126 0.10 1.94 -15.22
C PRO A 126 -1.26 1.73 -14.55
N ILE A 127 -1.45 0.66 -13.77
CA ILE A 127 -2.69 0.39 -13.03
C ILE A 127 -2.62 0.78 -11.55
N LEU A 128 -1.51 1.35 -11.09
CA LEU A 128 -1.33 1.81 -9.71
C LEU A 128 -2.36 2.90 -9.41
N GLN A 129 -3.14 2.73 -8.34
CA GLN A 129 -4.19 3.68 -7.96
C GLN A 129 -3.87 4.45 -6.69
N ILE A 130 -3.07 3.86 -5.79
CA ILE A 130 -2.72 4.48 -4.52
C ILE A 130 -1.21 4.38 -4.32
N MET A 131 -0.57 5.53 -4.12
CA MET A 131 0.85 5.61 -3.76
C MET A 131 0.98 6.38 -2.45
N ASP A 132 1.61 5.75 -1.46
CA ASP A 132 1.92 6.38 -0.18
C ASP A 132 3.43 6.62 -0.05
N LEU A 133 3.80 7.90 -0.04
CA LEU A 133 5.14 8.47 0.14
C LEU A 133 5.18 9.35 1.40
N SER A 134 4.27 9.14 2.34
CA SER A 134 4.21 9.95 3.55
C SER A 134 5.38 9.66 4.50
N SER A 135 5.80 10.67 5.25
CA SER A 135 6.89 10.55 6.23
C SER A 135 8.22 10.07 5.62
N CYS A 136 8.51 10.44 4.37
CA CYS A 136 9.73 10.06 3.65
C CYS A 136 10.86 11.10 3.72
N GLN A 137 10.65 12.20 4.44
CA GLN A 137 11.56 13.35 4.52
C GLN A 137 11.76 14.07 3.17
N ILE A 138 10.81 13.94 2.24
CA ILE A 138 10.88 14.57 0.91
C ILE A 138 10.93 16.10 1.06
N THR A 139 11.95 16.73 0.49
CA THR A 139 12.15 18.18 0.55
C THR A 139 11.69 18.91 -0.72
N ALA A 140 11.67 18.22 -1.85
CA ALA A 140 11.34 18.79 -3.15
C ALA A 140 10.87 17.72 -4.15
N LEU A 141 9.99 18.15 -5.06
CA LEU A 141 9.65 17.45 -6.30
C LEU A 141 10.36 18.21 -7.43
N ILE A 142 11.29 17.55 -8.12
CA ILE A 142 12.23 18.20 -9.04
C ILE A 142 11.86 17.87 -10.48
N GLY A 143 11.52 18.91 -11.23
CA GLY A 143 11.20 18.82 -12.66
C GLY A 143 9.71 18.66 -12.94
N ASN A 144 9.40 18.53 -14.22
CA ASN A 144 8.05 18.24 -14.69
C ASN A 144 7.86 16.73 -14.74
N ASP A 145 6.62 16.27 -14.57
CA ASP A 145 6.27 14.86 -14.75
C ASP A 145 7.00 13.90 -13.80
N VAL A 146 7.24 14.32 -12.54
CA VAL A 146 7.91 13.50 -11.52
C VAL A 146 7.24 12.13 -11.38
N PHE A 147 5.91 12.08 -11.45
CA PHE A 147 5.13 10.85 -11.34
C PHE A 147 4.70 10.28 -12.70
N ASN A 148 5.52 10.46 -13.74
CA ASN A 148 5.24 9.87 -15.05
C ASN A 148 5.10 8.34 -14.97
N GLY A 149 4.21 7.77 -15.78
CA GLY A 149 3.94 6.33 -15.80
C GLY A 149 2.84 5.85 -14.84
N PHE A 150 2.37 6.70 -13.90
CA PHE A 150 1.28 6.37 -12.97
C PHE A 150 -0.06 6.99 -13.43
N VAL A 151 -0.44 6.76 -14.68
CA VAL A 151 -1.60 7.40 -15.33
C VAL A 151 -2.96 7.06 -14.68
N GLN A 152 -3.06 5.96 -13.94
CA GLN A 152 -4.27 5.57 -13.18
C GLN A 152 -4.21 5.95 -11.70
N LEU A 153 -3.20 6.71 -11.27
CA LEU A 153 -3.06 7.10 -9.87
C LEU A 153 -4.23 8.00 -9.46
N LYS A 154 -4.94 7.58 -8.42
CA LYS A 154 -6.11 8.30 -7.89
C LYS A 154 -5.79 9.01 -6.59
N THR A 155 -4.93 8.42 -5.78
CA THR A 155 -4.51 8.99 -4.49
C THR A 155 -2.98 9.00 -4.42
N LEU A 156 -2.44 10.20 -4.21
CA LEU A 156 -1.02 10.41 -3.91
C LEU A 156 -0.91 10.99 -2.50
N ASN A 157 -0.26 10.26 -1.60
CA ASN A 157 -0.02 10.71 -0.24
C ASN A 157 1.43 11.16 -0.04
N LEU A 158 1.62 12.47 0.15
CA LEU A 158 2.88 13.15 0.46
C LEU A 158 2.82 13.82 1.85
N ASN A 159 1.90 13.41 2.73
CA ASN A 159 1.78 13.97 4.06
C ASN A 159 3.05 13.79 4.89
N ASN A 160 3.27 14.67 5.87
CA ASN A 160 4.36 14.57 6.84
C ASN A 160 5.77 14.54 6.19
N ASN A 161 5.92 15.24 5.07
CA ASN A 161 7.23 15.45 4.43
C ASN A 161 7.77 16.84 4.78
N ARG A 162 8.84 17.26 4.12
CA ARG A 162 9.53 18.55 4.34
C ARG A 162 9.48 19.42 3.08
N ILE A 163 8.44 19.27 2.26
CA ILE A 163 8.33 19.99 0.99
C ILE A 163 8.16 21.48 1.29
N VAL A 164 9.04 22.31 0.73
CA VAL A 164 9.03 23.77 0.98
C VAL A 164 8.32 24.54 -0.12
N GLN A 165 8.40 24.05 -1.35
CA GLN A 165 7.81 24.68 -2.53
C GLN A 165 7.29 23.59 -3.47
N LEU A 166 6.18 23.89 -4.14
CA LEU A 166 5.73 23.13 -5.29
C LEU A 166 5.83 24.06 -6.51
N ASN A 167 6.78 23.74 -7.40
CA ASN A 167 7.09 24.52 -8.59
C ASN A 167 7.02 23.61 -9.83
N GLY A 168 6.82 24.20 -11.01
CA GLY A 168 6.72 23.45 -12.26
C GLY A 168 5.42 22.64 -12.35
N GLU A 169 5.45 21.51 -13.06
CA GLU A 169 4.28 20.66 -13.28
C GLU A 169 4.56 19.19 -12.86
N PRO A 170 4.87 18.91 -11.57
CA PRO A 170 5.28 17.56 -11.12
C PRO A 170 4.15 16.53 -11.24
N PHE A 171 2.89 16.98 -11.25
CA PHE A 171 1.69 16.13 -11.28
C PHE A 171 1.01 16.06 -12.66
N LYS A 172 1.55 16.71 -13.69
CA LYS A 172 0.91 16.91 -15.00
C LYS A 172 0.34 15.65 -15.66
N ASN A 173 1.05 14.52 -15.55
CA ASN A 173 0.64 13.26 -16.18
C ASN A 173 -0.30 12.39 -15.30
N LEU A 174 -0.67 12.87 -14.11
CA LEU A 174 -1.57 12.17 -13.20
C LEU A 174 -3.04 12.45 -13.55
N MET A 175 -3.46 12.01 -14.74
CA MET A 175 -4.78 12.32 -15.32
C MET A 175 -5.99 11.84 -14.50
N MET A 176 -5.79 10.86 -13.61
CA MET A 176 -6.83 10.25 -12.78
C MET A 176 -6.74 10.68 -11.31
N LEU A 177 -5.87 11.64 -10.98
CA LEU A 177 -5.64 12.05 -9.60
C LEU A 177 -6.86 12.78 -9.04
N ASN A 178 -7.45 12.19 -8.00
CA ASN A 178 -8.61 12.75 -7.31
C ASN A 178 -8.25 13.27 -5.91
N GLU A 179 -7.19 12.74 -5.32
CA GLU A 179 -6.81 13.06 -3.95
C GLU A 179 -5.28 13.23 -3.84
N LEU A 180 -4.84 14.47 -3.66
CA LEU A 180 -3.46 14.82 -3.33
C LEU A 180 -3.37 15.21 -1.86
N LYS A 181 -2.61 14.45 -1.06
CA LYS A 181 -2.42 14.72 0.38
C LYS A 181 -1.04 15.32 0.62
N ILE A 182 -1.00 16.58 1.03
CA ILE A 182 0.24 17.34 1.27
C ILE A 182 0.26 17.99 2.66
N ALA A 183 -0.58 17.52 3.58
CA ALA A 183 -0.65 18.02 4.95
C ALA A 183 0.68 17.81 5.69
N ASN A 184 0.95 18.67 6.67
CA ASN A 184 2.17 18.63 7.50
C ASN A 184 3.47 18.67 6.68
N ASN A 185 3.50 19.53 5.66
CA ASN A 185 4.71 19.93 4.96
C ASN A 185 5.13 21.36 5.38
N SER A 186 6.16 21.91 4.76
CA SER A 186 6.64 23.28 4.98
C SER A 186 6.35 24.19 3.78
N ILE A 187 5.26 23.92 3.05
CA ILE A 187 4.96 24.58 1.77
C ILE A 187 4.64 26.06 2.03
N LYS A 188 5.46 26.94 1.44
CA LYS A 188 5.28 28.40 1.54
C LYS A 188 4.63 29.01 0.30
N ALA A 189 4.71 28.33 -0.84
CA ALA A 189 4.17 28.79 -2.12
C ALA A 189 3.82 27.58 -3.00
N ILE A 190 2.76 27.75 -3.79
CA ILE A 190 2.30 26.82 -4.83
C ILE A 190 2.14 27.67 -6.10
N GLN A 191 2.80 27.29 -7.19
CA GLN A 191 2.64 27.98 -8.49
C GLN A 191 1.30 27.61 -9.14
N ASP A 192 0.70 28.54 -9.90
CA ASP A 192 -0.64 28.37 -10.51
C ASP A 192 -0.80 27.11 -11.36
N ASN A 193 0.29 26.59 -11.94
CA ASN A 193 0.26 25.44 -12.86
C ASN A 193 0.49 24.08 -12.16
N VAL A 194 0.59 24.07 -10.83
CA VAL A 194 0.91 22.86 -10.07
C VAL A 194 -0.32 22.00 -9.79
N LEU A 195 -1.47 22.62 -9.48
CA LEU A 195 -2.70 21.96 -8.99
C LEU A 195 -3.78 21.92 -10.06
#